data_AF-A0A8E0V9S3-F1
#
_entry.id   AF-A0A8E0V9S3-F1
#
_cell.length_a   1.000
_cell.length_b   1.000
_cell.length_c   1.000
_cell.angle_alpha   90.00
_cell.angle_beta   90.00
_cell.angle_gamma   90.00
#
_symmetry.space_group_name_H-M   'P 1'
#
loop_
_entity.id
_entity.type
_entity.pdbx_description
1 polymer ?
#
loop_
_entity_poly.entity_id
_entity_poly.type
_entity_poly.pdbx_seq_one_letter_code
_entity_poly.pdbx_strand_id
1 'polypeptide(L)'
;MEIKQYQNELSTKLRNGANFILSGAVIWPVVALIWAFVDIDIRAKSGITWSVGTCVIPLAFLVGHLLKIPKTVKDNPLLSILPILIASQLPLSPFLVYLLVNSSDLFIVFLPTVSAAHFFTYGWVYNLKLFYDFSFLMSMVMTILAFLLPTHLWWCLPLVMGAIMGIFGILLLKEDHIKISKVSQ
;
A
#
# COMPACT_ATOMS: atom_id res chain seq x y z
N MET A 1 4.45 7.04 28.68
CA MET A 1 5.04 6.05 27.76
C MET A 1 6.11 6.73 26.92
N GLU A 2 7.24 6.07 26.70
CA GLU A 2 8.20 6.49 25.68
C GLU A 2 7.61 6.28 24.27
N ILE A 3 8.08 7.03 23.27
CA ILE A 3 7.62 6.94 21.87
C ILE A 3 7.62 5.49 21.37
N LYS A 4 8.68 4.73 21.67
CA LYS A 4 8.83 3.34 21.26
C LYS A 4 7.73 2.43 21.81
N GLN A 5 7.26 2.71 23.03
CA GLN A 5 6.16 1.95 23.63
C GLN A 5 4.86 2.23 22.86
N TYR A 6 4.59 3.49 22.49
CA TYR A 6 3.40 3.84 21.69
C TYR A 6 3.45 3.20 20.30
N GLN A 7 4.62 3.18 19.66
CA GLN A 7 4.81 2.52 18.36
C GLN A 7 4.55 1.02 18.44
N ASN A 8 5.09 0.34 19.45
CA ASN A 8 4.90 -1.10 19.65
C ASN A 8 3.45 -1.45 20.01
N GLU A 9 2.78 -0.64 20.84
CA GLU A 9 1.37 -0.80 21.15
C GLU A 9 0.51 -0.64 19.90
N LEU A 10 0.74 0.40 19.11
CA LEU A 10 0.02 0.64 17.87
C LEU A 10 0.25 -0.49 16.86
N SER A 11 1.50 -0.94 16.73
CA SER A 11 1.93 -2.06 15.89
C SER A 11 1.22 -3.36 16.24
N THR A 12 1.13 -3.72 17.52
CA THR A 12 0.48 -4.97 17.95
C THR A 12 -1.04 -4.85 17.86
N LYS A 13 -1.65 -3.77 18.38
CA LYS A 13 -3.10 -3.62 18.38
C LYS A 13 -3.70 -3.46 16.98
N LEU A 14 -2.99 -2.81 16.05
CA LEU A 14 -3.42 -2.69 14.66
C LEU A 14 -2.84 -3.77 13.73
N ARG A 15 -2.15 -4.78 14.28
CA ARG A 15 -1.50 -5.86 13.52
C ARG A 15 -0.64 -5.34 12.36
N ASN A 16 0.17 -4.34 12.66
CA ASN A 16 1.05 -3.60 11.74
C ASN A 16 0.33 -2.96 10.54
N GLY A 17 -1.00 -2.75 10.62
CA GLY A 17 -1.79 -2.24 9.49
C GLY A 17 -1.93 -3.23 8.32
N ALA A 18 -1.78 -4.54 8.59
CA ALA A 18 -1.79 -5.58 7.55
C ALA A 18 -3.07 -5.58 6.70
N ASN A 19 -4.21 -5.16 7.25
CA ASN A 19 -5.46 -5.04 6.50
C ASN A 19 -5.36 -4.07 5.31
N PHE A 20 -4.63 -2.96 5.44
CA PHE A 20 -4.44 -2.03 4.31
C PHE A 20 -3.55 -2.63 3.22
N ILE A 21 -2.49 -3.32 3.62
CA ILE A 21 -1.56 -3.97 2.68
C ILE A 21 -2.25 -5.12 1.94
N LEU A 22 -3.02 -5.95 2.65
CA LEU A 22 -3.77 -7.05 2.04
C LEU A 22 -4.91 -6.55 1.14
N SER A 23 -5.54 -5.42 1.46
CA SER A 23 -6.47 -4.77 0.52
C SER A 23 -5.80 -4.34 -0.76
N GLY A 24 -4.60 -3.74 -0.69
CA GLY A 24 -3.81 -3.43 -1.88
C GLY A 24 -3.46 -4.69 -2.70
N ALA A 25 -3.14 -5.80 -2.03
CA ALA A 25 -2.88 -7.09 -2.66
C ALA A 25 -4.07 -7.63 -3.47
N VAL A 26 -5.30 -7.19 -3.15
CA VAL A 26 -6.52 -7.52 -3.92
C VAL A 26 -6.80 -6.49 -5.00
N ILE A 27 -6.61 -5.20 -4.71
CA ILE A 27 -6.90 -4.10 -5.66
C ILE A 27 -5.96 -4.12 -6.86
N TRP A 28 -4.67 -4.36 -6.66
CA TRP A 28 -3.71 -4.31 -7.76
C TRP A 28 -3.91 -5.40 -8.82
N PRO A 29 -4.23 -6.66 -8.48
CA PRO A 29 -4.65 -7.65 -9.48
C PRO A 29 -5.90 -7.22 -10.27
N VAL A 30 -6.85 -6.52 -9.65
CA VAL A 30 -8.01 -5.95 -10.39
C VAL A 30 -7.55 -4.93 -11.42
N VAL A 31 -6.61 -4.04 -11.06
CA VAL A 31 -5.98 -3.11 -12.01
C VAL A 31 -5.27 -3.87 -13.13
N ALA A 32 -4.55 -4.96 -12.82
CA ALA A 32 -3.89 -5.79 -13.83
C ALA A 32 -4.88 -6.38 -14.85
N LEU A 33 -6.01 -6.91 -14.38
CA LEU A 33 -7.06 -7.44 -15.24
C LEU A 33 -7.66 -6.36 -16.14
N ILE A 34 -7.88 -5.16 -15.61
CA ILE A 34 -8.37 -4.01 -16.41
C ILE A 34 -7.39 -3.70 -17.53
N TRP A 35 -6.09 -3.62 -17.23
CA TRP A 35 -5.08 -3.28 -18.21
C TRP A 35 -4.85 -4.38 -19.25
N ALA A 36 -4.96 -5.64 -18.85
CA ALA A 36 -4.77 -6.79 -19.72
C ALA A 36 -5.95 -7.04 -20.68
N PHE A 37 -7.19 -6.83 -20.23
CA PHE A 37 -8.37 -7.35 -20.93
C PHE A 37 -9.39 -6.30 -21.37
N VAL A 38 -9.41 -5.11 -20.76
CA VAL A 38 -10.38 -4.08 -21.12
C VAL A 38 -9.82 -3.27 -22.28
N ASP A 39 -10.50 -3.25 -23.42
CA ASP A 39 -10.06 -2.50 -24.61
C ASP A 39 -10.75 -1.13 -24.66
N ILE A 40 -10.11 -0.13 -24.05
CA ILE A 40 -10.54 1.27 -24.00
C ILE A 40 -9.32 2.17 -24.10
N ASP A 41 -9.57 3.46 -24.36
CA ASP A 41 -8.53 4.49 -24.38
C ASP A 41 -7.65 4.49 -23.11
N ILE A 42 -6.35 4.75 -23.29
CA ILE A 42 -5.35 4.69 -22.23
C ILE A 42 -5.62 5.68 -21.09
N ARG A 43 -6.15 6.87 -21.41
CA ARG A 43 -6.53 7.86 -20.38
C ARG A 43 -7.69 7.34 -19.56
N ALA A 44 -8.66 6.68 -20.18
CA ALA A 44 -9.76 6.04 -19.48
C ALA A 44 -9.26 4.91 -18.56
N LYS A 45 -8.35 4.04 -19.03
CA LYS A 45 -7.72 2.99 -18.19
C LYS A 45 -7.04 3.60 -16.96
N SER A 46 -6.29 4.69 -17.14
CA SER A 46 -5.57 5.36 -16.06
C SER A 46 -6.51 6.04 -15.06
N GLY A 47 -7.59 6.68 -15.55
CA GLY A 47 -8.63 7.24 -14.69
C GLY A 47 -9.37 6.17 -13.88
N ILE A 48 -9.68 5.02 -14.50
CA ILE A 48 -10.27 3.87 -13.79
C ILE A 48 -9.29 3.32 -12.76
N THR A 49 -8.00 3.22 -13.10
CA THR A 49 -6.94 2.74 -12.19
C THR A 49 -6.89 3.59 -10.92
N TRP A 50 -6.93 4.92 -11.06
CA TRP A 50 -7.02 5.83 -9.93
C TRP A 50 -8.30 5.58 -9.11
N SER A 51 -9.44 5.52 -9.78
CA SER A 51 -10.75 5.32 -9.15
C SER A 51 -10.79 4.01 -8.34
N VAL A 52 -10.32 2.91 -8.92
CA VAL A 52 -10.19 1.59 -8.26
C VAL A 52 -9.24 1.64 -7.07
N GLY A 53 -8.15 2.43 -7.14
CA GLY A 53 -7.26 2.67 -6.01
C GLY A 53 -7.95 3.27 -4.78
N THR A 54 -8.99 4.08 -4.97
CA THR A 54 -9.76 4.65 -3.84
C THR A 54 -10.51 3.57 -3.04
N CYS A 55 -10.81 2.42 -3.66
CA CYS A 55 -11.47 1.30 -3.01
C CYS A 55 -10.60 0.57 -1.98
N VAL A 56 -9.29 0.87 -1.89
CA VAL A 56 -8.40 0.29 -0.86
C VAL A 56 -8.92 0.58 0.56
N ILE A 57 -9.41 1.80 0.82
CA ILE A 57 -9.88 2.20 2.16
C ILE A 57 -11.11 1.39 2.61
N PRO A 58 -12.24 1.36 1.86
CA PRO A 58 -13.38 0.56 2.26
C PRO A 58 -13.03 -0.93 2.35
N LEU A 59 -12.19 -1.44 1.44
CA LEU A 59 -11.72 -2.82 1.50
C LEU A 59 -10.87 -3.08 2.74
N ALA A 60 -10.01 -2.14 3.17
CA ALA A 60 -9.21 -2.27 4.39
C ALA A 60 -10.08 -2.34 5.65
N PHE A 61 -11.22 -1.67 5.68
CA PHE A 61 -12.19 -1.85 6.78
C PHE A 61 -12.85 -3.22 6.75
N LEU A 62 -13.19 -3.73 5.57
CA LEU A 62 -13.73 -5.09 5.42
C LEU A 62 -12.71 -6.15 5.84
N VAL A 63 -11.48 -6.09 5.31
CA VAL A 63 -10.38 -6.99 5.67
C VAL A 63 -10.04 -6.88 7.16
N GLY A 64 -10.02 -5.65 7.70
CA GLY A 64 -9.82 -5.42 9.13
C GLY A 64 -10.89 -6.09 9.99
N HIS A 65 -12.16 -6.01 9.58
CA HIS A 65 -13.25 -6.72 10.24
C HIS A 65 -13.05 -8.24 10.22
N LEU A 66 -12.71 -8.82 9.06
CA LEU A 66 -12.44 -10.25 8.91
C LEU A 66 -11.24 -10.72 9.78
N LEU A 67 -10.20 -9.90 9.87
CA LEU A 67 -9.00 -10.17 10.66
C LEU A 67 -9.12 -9.78 12.14
N LYS A 68 -10.29 -9.29 12.57
CA LYS A 68 -10.58 -8.79 13.94
C LYS A 68 -9.61 -7.68 14.39
N ILE A 69 -9.16 -6.86 13.44
CA ILE A 69 -8.32 -5.69 13.72
C ILE A 69 -9.22 -4.53 14.17
N PRO A 70 -8.99 -3.93 15.35
CA PRO A 70 -9.77 -2.78 15.81
C PRO A 70 -9.53 -1.57 14.92
N LYS A 71 -10.53 -0.71 14.78
CA LYS A 71 -10.41 0.55 14.00
C LYS A 71 -9.57 1.63 14.70
N THR A 72 -9.37 1.49 16.01
CA THR A 72 -8.78 2.52 16.86
C THR A 72 -8.04 1.87 18.04
N VAL A 73 -7.08 2.60 18.58
CA VAL A 73 -6.36 2.27 19.81
C VAL A 73 -6.58 3.42 20.79
N LYS A 74 -7.24 3.14 21.91
CA LYS A 74 -7.46 4.15 22.97
C LYS A 74 -6.13 4.62 23.54
N ASP A 75 -6.07 5.90 23.87
CA ASP A 75 -4.98 6.55 24.61
C ASP A 75 -3.59 6.47 23.96
N ASN A 76 -3.52 6.19 22.66
CA ASN A 76 -2.28 6.21 21.88
C ASN A 76 -2.21 7.49 21.01
N PRO A 77 -1.33 8.46 21.33
CA PRO A 77 -1.25 9.73 20.64
C PRO A 77 -0.81 9.59 19.17
N LEU A 78 -0.10 8.51 18.80
CA LEU A 78 0.34 8.27 17.42
C LEU A 78 -0.83 7.96 16.49
N LEU A 79 -1.98 7.54 17.02
CA LEU A 79 -3.18 7.32 16.23
C LEU A 79 -3.63 8.61 15.51
N SER A 80 -3.44 9.77 16.14
CA SER A 80 -3.80 11.07 15.55
C SER A 80 -2.93 11.47 14.35
N ILE A 81 -1.76 10.84 14.20
CA ILE A 81 -0.82 11.10 13.10
C ILE A 81 -1.14 10.25 11.86
N LEU A 82 -1.79 9.09 12.01
CA LEU A 82 -2.10 8.19 10.88
C LEU A 82 -2.88 8.88 9.74
N PRO A 83 -3.92 9.70 9.99
CA PRO A 83 -4.61 10.41 8.91
C PRO A 83 -3.71 11.39 8.16
N ILE A 84 -2.79 12.07 8.87
CA ILE A 84 -1.82 12.99 8.27
C ILE A 84 -0.87 12.22 7.35
N LEU A 85 -0.41 11.05 7.79
CA LEU A 85 0.43 10.20 6.94
C LEU A 85 -0.33 9.75 5.71
N ILE A 86 -1.59 9.30 5.83
CA ILE A 86 -2.41 8.97 4.65
C ILE A 86 -2.56 10.18 3.71
N ALA A 87 -2.73 11.38 4.26
CA ALA A 87 -2.82 12.62 3.48
C ALA A 87 -1.47 13.05 2.88
N SER A 88 -0.34 12.53 3.36
CA SER A 88 1.00 12.94 2.91
C SER A 88 1.33 12.55 1.47
N GLN A 89 0.53 11.66 0.85
CA GLN A 89 0.61 11.37 -0.58
C GLN A 89 -0.18 12.37 -1.45
N LEU A 90 -1.10 13.16 -0.88
CA LEU A 90 -1.92 14.13 -1.62
C LEU A 90 -1.10 15.23 -2.32
N PRO A 91 0.03 15.74 -1.76
CA PRO A 91 0.92 16.66 -2.47
C PRO A 91 1.47 16.10 -3.79
N LEU A 92 1.49 14.78 -3.99
CA LEU A 92 1.89 14.14 -5.26
C LEU A 92 0.71 13.99 -6.24
N SER A 93 -0.52 14.21 -5.79
CA SER A 93 -1.70 14.12 -6.66
C SER A 93 -1.70 15.11 -7.84
N PRO A 94 -1.23 16.36 -7.73
CA PRO A 94 -1.13 17.25 -8.90
C PRO A 94 -0.20 16.70 -9.99
N PHE A 95 0.90 16.05 -9.59
CA PHE A 95 1.79 15.36 -10.52
C PHE A 95 1.12 14.15 -11.17
N LEU A 96 0.35 13.37 -10.42
CA LEU A 96 -0.46 12.29 -10.97
C LEU A 96 -1.57 12.79 -11.92
N VAL A 97 -2.21 13.94 -11.64
CA VAL A 97 -3.14 14.60 -12.57
C VAL A 97 -2.41 15.01 -13.85
N TYR A 98 -1.22 15.61 -13.73
CA TYR A 98 -0.42 15.99 -14.89
C TYR A 98 -0.11 14.80 -15.79
N LEU A 99 0.34 13.67 -15.21
CA LEU A 99 0.57 12.42 -15.93
C LEU A 99 -0.72 11.90 -16.56
N LEU A 100 -1.84 11.88 -15.82
CA LEU A 100 -3.12 11.46 -16.36
C LEU A 100 -3.51 12.26 -17.61
N VAL A 101 -3.19 13.55 -17.66
CA VAL A 101 -3.57 14.44 -18.77
C VAL A 101 -2.60 14.39 -19.95
N ASN A 102 -1.29 14.29 -19.69
CA ASN A 102 -0.25 14.47 -20.71
C ASN A 102 0.53 13.19 -21.05
N SER A 103 0.50 12.18 -20.19
CA SER A 103 1.28 10.93 -20.33
C SER A 103 0.56 9.78 -19.61
N SER A 104 -0.69 9.52 -20.03
CA SER A 104 -1.60 8.63 -19.30
C SER A 104 -1.09 7.19 -19.22
N ASP A 105 -0.28 6.76 -20.17
CA ASP A 105 0.39 5.46 -20.20
C ASP A 105 1.34 5.29 -19.01
N LEU A 106 2.11 6.32 -18.64
CA LEU A 106 3.04 6.27 -17.51
C LEU A 106 2.33 6.18 -16.16
N PHE A 107 1.03 6.42 -16.10
CA PHE A 107 0.25 6.40 -14.86
C PHE A 107 0.31 5.05 -14.14
N ILE A 108 0.31 3.93 -14.88
CA ILE A 108 0.42 2.57 -14.30
C ILE A 108 1.79 2.28 -13.68
N VAL A 109 2.81 3.07 -14.00
CA VAL A 109 4.15 2.96 -13.42
C VAL A 109 4.26 3.86 -12.20
N PHE A 110 3.84 5.13 -12.33
CA PHE A 110 4.02 6.12 -11.28
C PHE A 110 3.08 5.94 -10.09
N LEU A 111 1.81 5.58 -10.31
CA LEU A 111 0.86 5.39 -9.21
C LEU A 111 1.33 4.31 -8.21
N PRO A 112 1.71 3.08 -8.62
CA PRO A 112 2.19 2.08 -7.67
C PRO A 112 3.54 2.47 -7.04
N THR A 113 4.42 3.17 -7.77
CA THR A 113 5.71 3.65 -7.23
C THR A 113 5.51 4.68 -6.12
N VAL A 114 4.64 5.67 -6.34
CA VAL A 114 4.29 6.68 -5.31
C VAL A 114 3.59 6.02 -4.12
N SER A 115 2.68 5.06 -4.39
CA SER A 115 2.00 4.31 -3.34
C SER A 115 2.98 3.48 -2.49
N ALA A 116 3.99 2.89 -3.13
CA ALA A 116 5.04 2.14 -2.45
C ALA A 116 5.89 3.03 -1.54
N ALA A 117 6.30 4.21 -2.02
CA ALA A 117 7.09 5.18 -1.25
C ALA A 117 6.37 5.65 0.03
N HIS A 118 5.05 5.80 -0.04
CA HIS A 118 4.21 6.16 1.12
C HIS A 118 4.39 5.17 2.30
N PHE A 119 4.57 3.88 2.01
CA PHE A 119 4.76 2.86 3.05
C PHE A 119 6.02 3.04 3.88
N PHE A 120 7.02 3.80 3.41
CA PHE A 120 8.27 4.05 4.13
C PHE A 120 8.01 4.67 5.52
N THR A 121 7.08 5.62 5.60
CA THR A 121 6.78 6.35 6.84
C THR A 121 6.23 5.43 7.94
N TYR A 122 5.56 4.34 7.57
CA TYR A 122 5.00 3.38 8.51
C TYR A 122 6.05 2.51 9.19
N GLY A 123 7.28 2.45 8.66
CA GLY A 123 8.40 1.81 9.35
C GLY A 123 8.73 2.50 10.67
N TRP A 124 8.57 3.83 10.71
CA TRP A 124 8.70 4.60 11.95
C TRP A 124 7.47 4.40 12.84
N VAL A 125 6.26 4.54 12.28
CA VAL A 125 5.00 4.42 13.04
C VAL A 125 4.87 3.09 13.78
N TYR A 126 5.20 1.98 13.10
CA TYR A 126 5.08 0.64 13.66
C TYR A 126 6.40 0.09 14.21
N ASN A 127 7.46 0.91 14.22
CA ASN A 127 8.81 0.50 14.62
C ASN A 127 9.19 -0.86 14.00
N LEU A 128 9.06 -0.94 12.67
CA LEU A 128 9.15 -2.21 11.94
C LEU A 128 9.90 -2.05 10.61
N LYS A 129 11.06 -2.72 10.53
CA LYS A 129 11.97 -2.64 9.36
C LYS A 129 11.33 -3.09 8.05
N LEU A 130 10.40 -4.05 8.09
CA LEU A 130 9.74 -4.57 6.89
C LEU A 130 9.12 -3.46 6.02
N PHE A 131 8.59 -2.39 6.61
CA PHE A 131 8.04 -1.28 5.85
C PHE A 131 9.09 -0.53 5.01
N TYR A 132 10.30 -0.32 5.55
CA TYR A 132 11.38 0.31 4.80
C TYR A 132 11.83 -0.57 3.64
N ASP A 133 12.03 -1.87 3.91
CA ASP A 133 12.51 -2.83 2.93
C ASP A 133 11.52 -3.01 1.78
N PHE A 134 10.23 -3.21 2.10
CA PHE A 134 9.20 -3.42 1.09
C PHE A 134 8.83 -2.15 0.35
N SER A 135 8.85 -0.98 1.00
CA SER A 135 8.65 0.31 0.32
C SER A 135 9.70 0.56 -0.75
N PHE A 136 10.97 0.34 -0.40
CA PHE A 136 12.09 0.46 -1.34
C PHE A 136 12.00 -0.60 -2.45
N LEU A 137 11.79 -1.87 -2.08
CA LEU A 137 11.67 -2.99 -3.02
C LEU A 137 10.57 -2.74 -4.06
N MET A 138 9.35 -2.40 -3.63
CA MET A 138 8.24 -2.15 -4.56
C MET A 138 8.55 -0.98 -5.49
N SER A 139 9.07 0.12 -4.97
CA SER A 139 9.43 1.30 -5.80
C SER A 139 10.48 0.95 -6.87
N MET A 140 11.52 0.20 -6.49
CA MET A 140 12.56 -0.23 -7.42
C MET A 140 12.05 -1.24 -8.43
N VAL A 141 11.29 -2.24 -8.01
CA VAL A 141 10.75 -3.27 -8.92
C VAL A 141 9.80 -2.67 -9.94
N MET A 142 8.90 -1.76 -9.54
CA MET A 142 8.01 -1.08 -10.49
C MET A 142 8.80 -0.28 -11.53
N THR A 143 9.80 0.47 -11.09
CA THR A 143 10.65 1.27 -11.98
C THR A 143 11.44 0.38 -12.93
N ILE A 144 12.13 -0.65 -12.42
CA ILE A 144 12.94 -1.58 -13.22
C ILE A 144 12.07 -2.32 -14.24
N LEU A 145 10.92 -2.85 -13.84
CA LEU A 145 10.03 -3.55 -14.76
C LEU A 145 9.49 -2.62 -15.86
N ALA A 146 9.19 -1.37 -15.55
CA ALA A 146 8.76 -0.40 -16.55
C ALA A 146 9.84 -0.10 -17.59
N PHE A 147 11.13 -0.10 -17.19
CA PHE A 147 12.26 0.04 -18.11
C PHE A 147 12.49 -1.19 -18.98
N LEU A 148 12.29 -2.39 -18.43
CA LEU A 148 12.61 -3.64 -19.10
C LEU A 148 11.47 -4.18 -19.98
N LEU A 149 10.22 -3.94 -19.58
CA LEU A 149 9.05 -4.50 -20.25
C LEU A 149 8.55 -3.58 -21.36
N PRO A 150 8.19 -4.14 -22.53
CA PRO A 150 7.46 -3.39 -23.54
C PRO A 150 6.07 -3.00 -23.02
N THR A 151 5.52 -1.89 -23.53
CA THR A 151 4.27 -1.29 -23.05
C THR A 151 3.07 -2.23 -23.06
N HIS A 152 2.98 -3.14 -24.03
CA HIS A 152 1.90 -4.14 -24.10
C HIS A 152 1.93 -5.16 -22.95
N LEU A 153 3.04 -5.26 -22.20
CA LEU A 153 3.16 -6.09 -20.99
C LEU A 153 3.04 -5.28 -19.69
N TRP A 154 2.69 -3.99 -19.75
CA TRP A 154 2.61 -3.16 -18.55
C TRP A 154 1.48 -3.55 -17.58
N TRP A 155 0.53 -4.39 -18.01
CA TRP A 155 -0.42 -5.03 -17.09
C TRP A 155 0.27 -5.93 -16.03
N CYS A 156 1.51 -6.38 -16.28
CA CYS A 156 2.30 -7.14 -15.31
C CYS A 156 2.73 -6.30 -14.09
N LEU A 157 2.89 -4.98 -14.23
CA LEU A 157 3.29 -4.07 -13.14
C LEU A 157 2.34 -4.17 -11.93
N PRO A 158 1.03 -3.90 -12.08
CA PRO A 158 0.09 -4.02 -10.97
C PRO A 158 -0.06 -5.46 -10.49
N LEU A 159 0.08 -6.48 -11.35
CA LEU A 159 0.07 -7.87 -10.90
C LEU A 159 1.23 -8.18 -9.93
N VAL A 160 2.44 -7.75 -10.29
CA VAL A 160 3.64 -7.89 -9.45
C VAL A 160 3.51 -7.07 -8.18
N MET A 161 3.00 -5.84 -8.26
CA MET A 161 2.70 -5.01 -7.09
C MET A 161 1.77 -5.73 -6.11
N GLY A 162 0.67 -6.29 -6.62
CA GLY A 162 -0.28 -7.08 -5.83
C GLY A 162 0.36 -8.29 -5.16
N ALA A 163 1.19 -9.03 -5.89
CA ALA A 163 1.91 -10.19 -5.35
C ALA A 163 2.88 -9.80 -4.23
N ILE A 164 3.69 -8.74 -4.42
CA ILE A 164 4.61 -8.24 -3.40
C ILE A 164 3.84 -7.76 -2.18
N MET A 165 2.73 -7.03 -2.36
CA MET A 165 1.86 -6.60 -1.25
C MET A 165 1.24 -7.79 -0.52
N GLY A 166 0.83 -8.86 -1.22
CA GLY A 166 0.32 -10.07 -0.59
C GLY A 166 1.36 -10.73 0.33
N ILE A 167 2.59 -10.90 -0.19
CA ILE A 167 3.73 -11.41 0.60
C ILE A 167 3.99 -10.50 1.80
N PHE A 168 4.04 -9.18 1.58
CA PHE A 168 4.28 -8.20 2.62
C PHE A 168 3.22 -8.27 3.72
N GLY A 169 1.94 -8.29 3.36
CA GLY A 169 0.83 -8.38 4.30
C GLY A 169 0.88 -9.66 5.15
N ILE A 170 1.23 -10.79 4.55
CA ILE A 170 1.41 -12.07 5.28
C ILE A 170 2.59 -11.97 6.27
N LEU A 171 3.71 -11.36 5.87
CA LEU A 171 4.86 -11.16 6.76
C LEU A 171 4.52 -10.22 7.93
N LEU A 172 3.73 -9.17 7.69
CA LEU A 172 3.24 -8.29 8.75
C LEU A 172 2.38 -9.03 9.78
N LEU A 173 1.53 -9.96 9.34
CA LEU A 173 0.75 -10.80 10.25
C LEU A 173 1.64 -11.77 11.04
N LYS A 174 2.67 -12.35 10.41
CA LYS A 174 3.63 -13.22 11.11
C LYS A 174 4.42 -12.45 12.18
N GLU A 175 4.88 -11.25 11.85
CA GLU A 175 5.61 -10.40 12.79
C GLU A 175 4.76 -9.99 14.00
N ASP A 176 3.49 -9.70 13.78
CA ASP A 176 2.50 -9.45 14.86
C ASP A 176 2.44 -10.63 15.85
N HIS A 177 2.31 -11.86 15.34
CA HIS A 177 2.32 -13.06 16.18
C HIS A 177 3.61 -13.24 16.98
N ILE A 178 4.78 -12.95 16.38
CA ILE A 178 6.08 -13.02 17.07
C ILE A 178 6.15 -11.97 18.20
N LYS A 179 5.71 -10.73 17.93
CA LYS A 179 5.71 -9.65 18.93
C LYS A 179 4.84 -10.00 20.14
N ILE A 180 3.66 -10.58 19.92
CA ILE A 180 2.76 -11.01 21.01
C ILE A 180 3.43 -12.12 21.85
N SER A 181 4.06 -13.11 21.21
CA SER A 181 4.70 -14.23 21.92
C SER A 181 5.83 -13.83 22.86
N LYS A 182 6.56 -12.74 22.52
CA LYS A 182 7.67 -12.20 23.33
C LYS A 182 7.21 -11.37 24.53
N VAL A 183 5.97 -10.89 24.53
CA VAL A 183 5.40 -10.08 25.65
C VAL A 183 4.70 -10.98 26.66
N SER A 184 4.30 -12.19 26.26
CA SER A 184 3.68 -13.20 27.13
C SER A 184 4.68 -14.11 27.88
N GLN A 185 5.98 -13.93 27.66
CA GLN A 185 7.07 -14.60 28.37
C GLN A 185 7.71 -13.63 29.37
#